data_AF-A0A2N2CRJ2-F1
#
_entry.id   AF-A0A2N2CRJ2-F1
#
_cell.length_a   1.000
_cell.length_b   1.000
_cell.length_c   1.000
_cell.angle_alpha   90.00
_cell.angle_beta   90.00
_cell.angle_gamma   90.00
#
_symmetry.space_group_name_H-M   'P 1'
#
loop_
_entity.id
_entity.type
_entity.pdbx_description
1 polymer ?
#
loop_
_entity_poly.entity_id
_entity_poly.type
_entity_poly.pdbx_seq_one_letter_code
_entity_poly.pdbx_strand_id
1 'polypeptide(L)' 'MQIESLDDWREYADILHRMGYDIFQLQFDIKSPEGFHARFILAGCPDVEFVTRNEAVHDAILKYGYKKRS' A
#
# COMPACT_ATOMS: atom_id res chain seq x y z
N MET A 1 -8.85 -2.86 2.17
CA MET A 1 -9.47 -3.05 0.84
C MET A 1 -8.60 -3.95 -0.02
N GLN A 2 -9.16 -4.77 -0.91
CA GLN A 2 -8.35 -5.61 -1.80
C GLN A 2 -7.93 -4.86 -3.06
N ILE A 3 -6.72 -5.13 -3.53
CA ILE A 3 -6.15 -4.52 -4.74
C ILE A 3 -5.38 -5.56 -5.55
N GLU A 4 -5.75 -5.75 -6.80
CA GLU A 4 -5.26 -6.89 -7.60
C GLU A 4 -4.66 -6.46 -8.95
N SER A 5 -4.63 -5.16 -9.24
CA SER A 5 -4.04 -4.61 -10.45
C SER A 5 -3.07 -3.46 -10.17
N LEU A 6 -2.11 -3.29 -11.07
CA LEU A 6 -1.18 -2.16 -11.00
C LEU A 6 -1.84 -0.82 -11.34
N ASP A 7 -2.90 -0.83 -12.14
CA ASP A 7 -3.59 0.40 -12.52
C ASP A 7 -4.39 0.96 -11.35
N ASP A 8 -5.10 0.09 -10.60
CA ASP A 8 -5.72 0.49 -9.33
C ASP A 8 -4.65 1.02 -8.37
N TRP A 9 -3.51 0.33 -8.26
CA TRP A 9 -2.45 0.75 -7.34
C TRP A 9 -1.89 2.12 -7.71
N ARG A 10 -1.70 2.41 -9.00
CA ARG A 10 -1.23 3.72 -9.47
C ARG A 10 -2.19 4.83 -9.06
N GLU A 11 -3.49 4.63 -9.26
CA GLU A 11 -4.50 5.61 -8.85
C GLU A 11 -4.45 5.87 -7.34
N TYR A 12 -4.46 4.81 -6.53
CA TYR A 12 -4.39 4.97 -5.07
C TYR A 12 -3.06 5.57 -4.60
N ALA A 13 -1.94 5.16 -5.18
CA ALA A 13 -0.62 5.72 -4.83
C ALA A 13 -0.57 7.23 -5.09
N ASP A 14 -1.13 7.70 -6.21
CA ASP A 14 -1.22 9.12 -6.52
C ASP A 14 -2.11 9.87 -5.51
N ILE A 15 -3.25 9.28 -5.13
CA ILE A 15 -4.16 9.86 -4.11
C ILE A 15 -3.46 9.95 -2.76
N LEU A 16 -2.87 8.84 -2.28
CA LEU A 16 -2.14 8.77 -1.01
C LEU A 16 -1.01 9.80 -0.99
N HIS A 17 -0.25 9.90 -2.07
CA HIS A 17 0.84 10.88 -2.20
C HIS A 17 0.32 12.32 -2.11
N ARG A 18 -0.71 12.66 -2.88
CA ARG A 18 -1.31 14.01 -2.89
C ARG A 18 -1.92 14.40 -1.54
N MET A 19 -2.53 13.45 -0.85
CA MET A 19 -3.13 13.66 0.46
C MET A 19 -2.08 13.71 1.59
N GLY A 20 -0.85 13.27 1.33
CA GLY A 20 0.22 13.25 2.34
C GLY A 20 0.20 12.02 3.25
N TYR A 21 -0.47 10.93 2.84
CA TYR A 21 -0.39 9.67 3.56
C TYR A 21 1.01 9.07 3.49
N ASP A 22 1.42 8.47 4.59
CA ASP A 22 2.70 7.77 4.73
C ASP A 22 2.51 6.30 5.08
N ILE A 23 3.44 5.47 4.60
CA ILE A 23 3.44 4.05 4.92
C ILE A 23 3.83 3.85 6.39
N PHE A 24 2.94 3.22 7.14
CA PHE A 24 3.12 2.98 8.58
C PHE A 24 3.57 1.57 8.86
N GLN A 25 2.86 0.59 8.29
CA GLN A 25 3.07 -0.82 8.63
C GLN A 25 2.87 -1.71 7.41
N LEU A 26 3.72 -2.73 7.32
CA LEU A 26 3.61 -3.84 6.38
C LEU A 26 3.48 -5.12 7.18
N GLN A 27 2.55 -6.00 6.80
CA GLN A 27 2.35 -7.29 7.45
C GLN A 27 2.10 -8.38 6.42
N PHE A 28 2.44 -9.61 6.82
CA PHE A 28 2.31 -10.83 6.01
C PHE A 28 3.10 -10.78 4.69
N ASP A 29 3.04 -11.89 3.96
CA ASP A 29 3.54 -12.03 2.59
C ASP A 29 2.34 -12.36 1.67
N ILE A 30 2.51 -12.20 0.36
CA ILE A 30 1.48 -12.55 -0.64
C ILE A 30 1.06 -14.02 -0.58
N LYS A 31 1.92 -14.90 -0.05
CA LYS A 31 1.65 -16.33 0.16
C LYS A 31 0.86 -16.63 1.43
N SER A 32 0.68 -15.65 2.31
CA SER A 32 -0.10 -15.81 3.53
C SER A 32 -1.58 -16.00 3.19
N PRO A 33 -2.32 -16.84 3.94
CA PRO A 33 -3.77 -16.94 3.82
C PRO A 33 -4.48 -15.60 3.95
N GLU A 34 -3.89 -14.62 4.62
CA GLU A 34 -4.38 -13.26 4.84
C GLU A 34 -4.07 -12.30 3.68
N GLY A 35 -3.14 -12.66 2.78
CA GLY A 35 -2.54 -11.76 1.78
C GLY A 35 -1.50 -10.81 2.39
N PHE A 36 -0.80 -10.04 1.56
CA PHE A 36 0.09 -8.97 2.01
C PHE A 36 -0.71 -7.73 2.39
N HIS A 37 -0.45 -7.16 3.56
CA HIS A 37 -1.13 -5.98 4.09
C HIS A 37 -0.20 -4.78 4.11
N ALA A 38 -0.66 -3.65 3.59
CA ALA A 38 0.03 -2.37 3.65
C ALA A 38 -0.89 -1.28 4.21
N ARG A 39 -0.49 -0.74 5.38
CA ARG A 39 -1.23 0.31 6.08
C ARG A 39 -0.56 1.67 5.92
N PHE A 40 -1.39 2.66 5.63
CA PHE A 40 -1.03 4.05 5.40
C PHE A 40 -1.77 4.94 6.41
N ILE A 41 -1.07 5.92 6.97
CA ILE A 41 -1.61 6.83 7.99
C ILE A 41 -1.40 8.29 7.60
N LEU A 42 -2.26 9.14 8.12
CA LEU A 42 -2.16 10.59 8.08
C LEU A 42 -2.82 11.15 9.34
N ALA A 43 -2.13 12.04 10.05
CA ALA A 43 -2.64 12.58 11.32
C ALA A 43 -3.99 13.28 11.14
N GLY A 44 -4.99 12.87 11.93
CA GLY A 44 -6.35 13.41 11.85
C GLY A 44 -7.21 12.83 10.72
N CYS A 45 -6.72 11.85 9.97
CA CYS A 45 -7.48 11.13 8.95
C CYS A 45 -7.56 9.63 9.27
N PRO A 46 -8.59 8.91 8.76
CA PRO A 46 -8.66 7.46 8.90
C PRO A 46 -7.49 6.76 8.19
N ASP A 47 -7.01 5.68 8.80
CA ASP A 47 -6.02 4.79 8.21
C ASP A 47 -6.55 4.15 6.92
N VAL A 48 -5.67 3.96 5.94
CA VAL A 48 -5.96 3.24 4.70
C VAL A 48 -5.16 1.95 4.68
N GLU A 49 -5.82 0.83 4.44
CA GLU A 49 -5.19 -0.49 4.39
C GLU A 49 -5.48 -1.18 3.07
N PHE A 50 -4.44 -1.62 2.38
CA PHE A 50 -4.52 -2.43 1.17
C PHE A 50 -4.10 -3.87 1.47
N VAL A 51 -4.82 -4.81 0.88
CA VAL A 51 -4.52 -6.24 0.92
C VAL A 51 -4.36 -6.72 -0.52
N THR A 52 -3.30 -7.46 -0.81
CA THR A 52 -3.07 -8.03 -2.13
C THR A 52 -2.41 -9.40 -2.05
N ARG A 53 -2.68 -10.26 -3.03
CA ARG A 53 -1.85 -11.44 -3.31
C ARG A 53 -1.11 -11.32 -4.63
N ASN A 54 -1.24 -10.19 -5.32
CA ASN A 54 -0.57 -9.93 -6.58
C ASN A 54 0.87 -9.47 -6.31
N GLU A 55 1.84 -10.27 -6.77
CA GLU A 55 3.27 -10.00 -6.62
C GLU A 55 3.70 -8.64 -7.20
N ALA A 56 3.14 -8.24 -8.35
CA ALA A 56 3.48 -6.97 -8.97
C ALA A 56 2.98 -5.77 -8.14
N VAL A 57 1.79 -5.90 -7.53
CA VAL A 57 1.23 -4.85 -6.66
C VAL A 57 2.01 -4.78 -5.35
N HIS A 58 2.32 -5.93 -4.74
CA HIS A 58 3.21 -6.01 -3.58
C HIS A 58 4.52 -5.27 -3.82
N ASP A 59 5.23 -5.59 -4.92
CA ASP A 59 6.52 -4.97 -5.24
C ASP A 59 6.40 -3.46 -5.48
N ALA A 60 5.30 -3.02 -6.08
CA ALA A 60 5.04 -1.60 -6.32
C ALA A 60 4.79 -0.84 -5.01
N ILE A 61 4.07 -1.44 -4.05
CA ILE A 61 3.86 -0.88 -2.71
C ILE A 61 5.19 -0.76 -1.95
N LEU A 62 6.02 -1.81 -1.97
CA LEU A 62 7.34 -1.76 -1.34
C LEU A 62 8.20 -0.62 -1.90
N LYS A 63 8.24 -0.48 -3.23
CA LYS A 63 8.98 0.60 -3.92
C LYS A 63 8.46 1.99 -3.55
N TYR A 64 7.15 2.16 -3.38
CA TYR A 64 6.57 3.42 -2.90
C TYR A 64 7.08 3.78 -1.51
N GLY A 65 7.09 2.82 -0.59
CA GLY A 65 7.58 3.02 0.78
C GLY A 65 9.06 3.40 0.83
N TYR A 66 9.91 2.81 -0.03
CA TYR A 66 11.32 3.18 -0.13
C TYR A 66 11.52 4.62 -0.63
N LYS A 67 10.82 5.03 -1.70
CA LYS A 67 10.96 6.37 -2.29
C LYS A 67 10.56 7.52 -1.36
N LYS A 68 9.62 7.29 -0.45
CA LYS A 68 9.19 8.29 0.54
C LYS A 68 10.19 8.50 1.67
N ARG A 69 11.13 7.57 1.88
CA ARG A 69 12.14 7.62 2.95
C ARG A 69 13.53 8.06 2.45
N SER A 70 13.75 8.11 1.14
CA SER A 70 14.95 8.65 0.49
C SER A 70 14.83 10.14 0.23
#